data_AF-U2RFW0-F1
#
_entry.id   AF-U2RFW0-F1
#
_cell.length_a   1.000
_cell.length_b   1.000
_cell.length_c   1.000
_cell.angle_alpha   90.00
_cell.angle_beta   90.00
_cell.angle_gamma   90.00
#
_symmetry.space_group_name_H-M   'P 1'
#
loop_
_entity.id
_entity.type
_entity.pdbx_description
1 polymer ?
#
loop_
_entity_poly.entity_id
_entity_poly.type
_entity_poly.pdbx_seq_one_letter_code
_entity_poly.pdbx_strand_id
1 'polypeptide(L)'
;MKNKYFDKIRNKRLNREKSNLNNKGVKNKKRNKGASLVYVLVILSIISAFSINFVYYVQQKKDMIFLKSHKETKIEKKFLIQKENQNIERILKNGINFDGNLVLLEKKERYFDSVLKKDGQNAELKNLIFLGKDIESIGNYRIKSISDESDNEYLLPLEENKVYSELKVIFERKILGEEILFCEKVGFKRVSPLEVEMRVVESEFL
;
A
#
# COMPACT_ATOMS: atom_id res chain seq x y z
N MET A 1 -26.97 83.10 -70.28
CA MET A 1 -28.04 82.61 -69.37
C MET A 1 -27.76 81.16 -69.01
N LYS A 2 -27.47 80.84 -67.74
CA LYS A 2 -27.24 79.45 -67.30
C LYS A 2 -28.55 78.67 -67.27
N ASN A 3 -28.58 77.50 -67.90
CA ASN A 3 -29.79 76.72 -68.14
C ASN A 3 -30.25 75.97 -66.87
N LYS A 4 -31.25 76.51 -66.17
CA LYS A 4 -31.82 75.99 -64.90
C LYS A 4 -32.24 74.51 -64.98
N TYR A 5 -32.51 73.98 -66.17
CA TYR A 5 -32.89 72.58 -66.35
C TYR A 5 -31.73 71.59 -66.16
N PHE A 6 -30.51 71.96 -66.54
CA PHE A 6 -29.35 71.09 -66.41
C PHE A 6 -28.89 70.90 -64.96
N ASP A 7 -28.94 71.96 -64.15
CA ASP A 7 -28.55 71.91 -62.73
C ASP A 7 -29.53 71.06 -61.91
N LYS A 8 -30.82 71.06 -62.27
CA LYS A 8 -31.85 70.25 -61.59
C LYS A 8 -31.66 68.75 -61.85
N ILE A 9 -31.25 68.37 -63.06
CA ILE A 9 -30.96 66.97 -63.43
C ILE A 9 -29.68 66.49 -62.73
N ARG A 10 -28.64 67.33 -62.67
CA ARG A 10 -27.37 67.00 -62.01
C ARG A 10 -27.54 66.79 -60.51
N ASN A 11 -28.30 67.65 -59.84
CA ASN A 11 -28.60 67.50 -58.41
C ASN A 11 -29.47 66.28 -58.10
N LYS A 12 -30.40 65.90 -59.00
CA LYS A 12 -31.22 64.69 -58.85
C LYS A 12 -30.40 63.40 -59.03
N ARG A 13 -29.38 63.40 -59.90
CA ARG A 13 -28.41 62.28 -60.03
C ARG A 13 -27.50 62.17 -58.81
N LEU A 14 -26.94 63.29 -58.33
CA LEU A 14 -26.08 63.31 -57.14
C LEU A 14 -26.83 62.86 -55.87
N ASN A 15 -28.11 63.22 -55.71
CA ASN A 15 -28.93 62.73 -54.61
C ASN A 15 -29.26 61.23 -54.73
N ARG A 16 -29.47 60.70 -55.94
CA ARG A 16 -29.63 59.26 -56.17
C ARG A 16 -28.36 58.47 -55.85
N GLU A 17 -27.19 58.97 -56.23
CA GLU A 17 -25.90 58.35 -55.92
C GLU A 17 -25.58 58.38 -54.42
N LYS A 18 -25.83 59.51 -53.72
CA LYS A 18 -25.72 59.57 -52.26
C LYS A 18 -26.67 58.60 -51.54
N SER A 19 -27.91 58.45 -52.02
CA SER A 19 -28.86 57.48 -51.44
C SER A 19 -28.44 56.01 -51.67
N ASN A 20 -27.77 55.70 -52.79
CA ASN A 20 -27.28 54.35 -53.10
C ASN A 20 -25.96 54.00 -52.38
N LEU A 21 -25.10 54.99 -52.11
CA LEU A 21 -23.90 54.83 -51.28
C LEU A 21 -24.25 54.66 -49.79
N ASN A 22 -25.24 55.41 -49.29
CA ASN A 22 -25.74 55.26 -47.91
C ASN A 22 -26.46 53.91 -47.69
N ASN A 23 -27.09 53.34 -48.73
CA ASN A 23 -27.72 52.01 -48.68
C ASN A 23 -26.73 50.85 -48.82
N LYS A 24 -25.46 51.08 -49.21
CA LYS A 24 -24.41 50.06 -49.22
C LYS A 24 -23.79 49.81 -47.82
N GLY A 25 -24.03 50.70 -46.86
CA GLY A 25 -23.52 50.62 -45.48
C GLY A 25 -24.46 50.02 -44.44
N VAL A 26 -25.73 49.75 -44.76
CA VAL A 26 -26.71 49.23 -43.77
C VAL A 26 -27.51 48.06 -44.34
N LYS A 27 -26.82 47.02 -44.78
CA LYS A 27 -27.34 45.66 -44.58
C LYS A 27 -26.54 45.05 -43.44
N ASN A 28 -26.86 45.50 -42.23
CA ASN A 28 -26.69 44.66 -41.05
C ASN A 28 -27.50 43.39 -41.30
N LYS A 29 -26.88 42.38 -41.93
CA LYS A 29 -27.25 41.00 -41.67
C LYS A 29 -27.19 40.89 -40.15
N LYS A 30 -28.35 40.85 -39.49
CA LYS A 30 -28.49 40.28 -38.15
C LYS A 30 -27.96 38.85 -38.26
N ARG A 31 -26.64 38.70 -38.23
CA ARG A 31 -25.97 37.41 -38.10
C ARG A 31 -26.33 36.97 -36.69
N ASN A 32 -26.84 35.76 -36.57
CA ASN A 32 -27.16 35.10 -35.32
C ASN A 32 -25.86 34.93 -34.49
N LYS A 33 -25.33 36.03 -33.91
CA LYS A 33 -24.11 36.04 -33.09
C LYS A 33 -24.28 35.13 -31.88
N GLY A 34 -25.52 34.98 -31.38
CA GLY A 34 -25.87 34.03 -30.32
C GLY A 34 -25.75 32.57 -30.74
N ALA A 35 -26.17 32.19 -31.96
CA ALA A 35 -26.12 30.79 -32.41
C ALA A 35 -24.68 30.30 -32.64
N SER A 36 -23.80 31.18 -33.15
CA SER A 36 -22.38 30.88 -33.29
C SER A 36 -21.67 30.75 -31.92
N LEU A 37 -22.03 31.60 -30.95
CA LEU A 37 -21.47 31.52 -29.61
C LEU A 37 -21.92 30.24 -28.88
N VAL A 38 -23.20 29.90 -28.98
CA VAL A 38 -23.77 28.67 -28.40
C VAL A 38 -23.09 27.44 -28.99
N TYR A 39 -22.88 27.40 -30.31
CA TYR A 39 -22.19 26.29 -30.96
C TYR A 39 -20.75 26.12 -30.46
N VAL A 40 -20.03 27.24 -30.30
CA VAL A 40 -18.66 27.23 -29.73
C VAL A 40 -18.68 26.73 -28.28
N LEU A 41 -19.63 27.18 -27.46
CA LEU A 41 -19.76 26.73 -26.06
C LEU A 41 -20.07 25.24 -25.95
N VAL A 42 -20.96 24.72 -26.80
CA VAL A 42 -21.29 23.29 -26.85
C VAL A 42 -20.06 22.47 -27.23
N ILE A 43 -19.33 22.87 -28.27
CA ILE A 43 -18.09 22.19 -28.68
C ILE A 43 -17.05 22.24 -27.56
N LEU A 44 -16.87 23.40 -26.91
CA LEU A 44 -15.91 23.55 -25.82
C LEU A 44 -16.27 22.67 -24.61
N SER A 45 -17.57 22.55 -24.31
CA SER A 45 -18.10 21.68 -23.25
C SER A 45 -17.82 20.20 -23.55
N ILE A 46 -18.06 19.76 -24.80
CA ILE A 46 -17.78 18.38 -25.24
C ILE A 46 -16.27 18.09 -25.15
N ILE A 47 -15.42 18.99 -25.63
CA ILE A 47 -13.95 18.83 -25.57
C ILE A 47 -13.46 18.81 -24.12
N SER A 48 -14.02 19.64 -23.25
CA SER A 48 -13.65 19.68 -21.83
C SER A 48 -14.03 18.39 -21.11
N ALA A 49 -15.26 17.91 -21.30
CA ALA A 49 -15.72 16.64 -20.73
C ALA A 49 -14.88 15.45 -21.24
N PHE A 50 -14.58 15.43 -22.54
CA PHE A 50 -13.72 14.40 -23.13
C PHE A 50 -12.30 14.43 -22.56
N SER A 51 -11.70 15.62 -22.41
CA SER A 51 -10.34 15.79 -21.87
C SER A 51 -10.23 15.32 -20.42
N ILE A 52 -11.22 15.62 -19.58
CA ILE A 52 -11.25 15.17 -18.18
C ILE A 52 -11.34 13.64 -18.11
N ASN A 53 -12.23 13.04 -18.89
CA ASN A 53 -12.36 11.58 -18.96
C ASN A 53 -11.10 10.90 -19.50
N PHE A 54 -10.44 11.51 -20.48
CA PHE A 54 -9.17 11.01 -21.03
C PHE A 54 -8.04 11.06 -20.00
N VAL A 55 -7.88 12.18 -19.28
CA VAL A 55 -6.89 12.30 -18.20
C VAL A 55 -7.15 11.26 -17.12
N TYR A 56 -8.41 11.11 -16.70
CA TYR A 56 -8.79 10.12 -15.70
C TYR A 56 -8.53 8.68 -16.16
N TYR A 57 -8.83 8.37 -17.42
CA TYR A 57 -8.52 7.07 -18.03
C TYR A 57 -7.02 6.79 -18.08
N VAL A 58 -6.20 7.77 -18.48
CA VAL A 58 -4.73 7.62 -18.51
C VAL A 58 -4.19 7.43 -17.09
N GLN A 59 -4.72 8.14 -16.10
CA GLN A 59 -4.32 8.00 -14.71
C GLN A 59 -4.65 6.61 -14.16
N GLN A 60 -5.88 6.14 -14.36
CA GLN A 60 -6.26 4.77 -13.99
C GLN A 60 -5.41 3.71 -14.71
N LYS A 61 -5.09 3.91 -15.99
CA LYS A 61 -4.19 3.01 -16.75
C LYS A 61 -2.78 3.00 -16.17
N LYS A 62 -2.23 4.15 -15.78
CA LYS A 62 -0.92 4.24 -15.13
C LYS A 62 -0.93 3.54 -13.78
N ASP A 63 -1.95 3.77 -12.96
CA ASP A 63 -2.09 3.12 -11.66
C ASP A 63 -2.23 1.60 -11.81
N MET A 64 -2.99 1.13 -12.80
CA MET A 64 -3.12 -0.29 -13.12
C MET A 64 -1.80 -0.90 -13.62
N ILE A 65 -1.04 -0.20 -14.47
CA ILE A 65 0.28 -0.67 -14.96
C ILE A 65 1.28 -0.73 -13.81
N PHE A 66 1.28 0.25 -12.90
CA PHE A 66 2.11 0.27 -11.70
C PHE A 66 1.78 -0.88 -10.74
N LEU A 67 0.49 -1.18 -10.54
CA LEU A 67 0.08 -2.35 -9.76
C LEU A 67 0.44 -3.67 -10.44
N LYS A 68 0.38 -3.71 -11.78
CA LYS A 68 0.76 -4.89 -12.56
C LYS A 68 2.27 -5.15 -12.54
N SER A 69 3.10 -4.10 -12.60
CA SER A 69 4.55 -4.25 -12.49
C SER A 69 4.97 -4.76 -11.10
N HIS A 70 4.31 -4.33 -10.03
CA HIS A 70 4.53 -4.89 -8.68
C HIS A 70 4.08 -6.35 -8.52
N LYS A 71 3.06 -6.78 -9.27
CA LYS A 71 2.64 -8.19 -9.32
C LYS A 71 3.67 -9.09 -10.03
N GLU A 72 4.46 -8.53 -10.95
CA GLU A 72 5.46 -9.24 -11.75
C GLU A 72 6.87 -9.20 -11.14
N THR A 73 7.18 -8.22 -10.28
CA THR A 73 8.44 -8.21 -9.53
C THR A 73 8.38 -9.22 -8.40
N LYS A 74 9.11 -10.34 -8.54
CA LYS A 74 9.37 -11.29 -7.46
C LYS A 74 9.90 -10.50 -6.26
N ILE A 75 9.14 -10.46 -5.16
CA ILE A 75 9.54 -9.73 -3.97
C ILE A 75 10.74 -10.44 -3.38
N GLU A 76 11.87 -9.74 -3.27
CA GLU A 76 13.09 -10.32 -2.75
C GLU A 76 12.93 -10.67 -1.27
N LYS A 77 13.32 -11.89 -0.89
CA LYS A 77 13.33 -12.36 0.52
C LYS A 77 14.03 -11.35 1.45
N LYS A 78 15.10 -10.71 0.98
CA LYS A 78 15.84 -9.69 1.73
C LYS A 78 14.97 -8.47 2.10
N PHE A 79 14.10 -8.02 1.21
CA PHE A 79 13.18 -6.93 1.48
C PHE A 79 12.15 -7.32 2.56
N LEU A 80 11.64 -8.56 2.50
CA LEU A 80 10.71 -9.08 3.52
C LEU A 80 11.37 -9.17 4.89
N ILE A 81 12.60 -9.70 4.98
CA ILE A 81 13.37 -9.75 6.23
C ILE A 81 13.61 -8.35 6.78
N GLN A 82 13.95 -7.37 5.93
CA GLN A 82 14.09 -5.98 6.36
C GLN A 82 12.79 -5.42 6.96
N LYS A 83 11.64 -5.74 6.36
CA LYS A 83 10.32 -5.34 6.87
C LYS A 83 9.94 -6.03 8.17
N GLU A 84 10.27 -7.31 8.31
CA GLU A 84 10.10 -8.03 9.58
C GLU A 84 10.95 -7.42 10.69
N ASN A 85 12.22 -7.08 10.43
CA ASN A 85 13.07 -6.37 11.40
C ASN A 85 12.48 -5.02 11.84
N GLN A 86 11.95 -4.23 10.90
CA GLN A 86 11.25 -2.98 11.24
C GLN A 86 10.02 -3.21 12.11
N ASN A 87 9.29 -4.31 11.86
CA ASN A 87 8.13 -4.67 12.66
C ASN A 87 8.52 -5.09 14.08
N ILE A 88 9.59 -5.86 14.21
CA ILE A 88 10.14 -6.29 15.51
C ILE A 88 10.55 -5.08 16.34
N GLU A 89 11.31 -4.14 15.77
CA GLU A 89 11.70 -2.91 16.46
C GLU A 89 10.49 -2.10 16.95
N ARG A 90 9.45 -2.03 16.11
CA ARG A 90 8.20 -1.35 16.47
C ARG A 90 7.50 -2.03 17.65
N ILE A 91 7.42 -3.36 17.65
CA ILE A 91 6.76 -4.13 18.71
C ILE A 91 7.57 -4.07 20.01
N LEU A 92 8.90 -4.20 19.93
CA LEU A 92 9.79 -4.04 21.09
C LEU A 92 9.63 -2.67 21.74
N LYS A 93 9.54 -1.61 20.93
CA LYS A 93 9.42 -0.23 21.43
C LYS A 93 8.02 0.07 21.99
N ASN A 94 6.97 -0.36 21.29
CA ASN A 94 5.61 0.06 21.59
C ASN A 94 4.85 -0.94 22.46
N GLY A 95 5.34 -2.17 22.60
CA GLY A 95 4.60 -3.28 23.20
C GLY A 95 3.43 -3.77 22.35
N ILE A 96 2.72 -4.74 22.90
CA ILE A 96 1.54 -5.39 22.32
C ILE A 96 0.36 -5.11 23.24
N ASN A 97 -0.73 -4.58 22.69
CA ASN A 97 -1.98 -4.47 23.43
C ASN A 97 -2.71 -5.82 23.35
N PHE A 98 -2.82 -6.50 24.49
CA PHE A 98 -3.46 -7.81 24.61
C PHE A 98 -4.51 -7.75 25.71
N ASP A 99 -5.79 -7.92 25.34
CA ASP A 99 -6.93 -7.90 26.27
C ASP A 99 -6.99 -6.65 27.18
N GLY A 100 -6.62 -5.49 26.63
CA GLY A 100 -6.59 -4.20 27.35
C GLY A 100 -5.31 -3.94 28.16
N ASN A 101 -4.38 -4.90 28.21
CA ASN A 101 -3.10 -4.78 28.89
C ASN A 101 -1.96 -4.55 27.89
N LEU A 102 -1.03 -3.66 28.24
CA LEU A 102 0.20 -3.46 27.47
C LEU A 102 1.25 -4.48 27.90
N VAL A 103 1.65 -5.37 26.98
CA VAL A 103 2.70 -6.36 27.20
C VAL A 103 3.97 -5.94 26.45
N LEU A 104 5.07 -5.80 27.17
CA LEU A 104 6.39 -5.48 26.60
C LEU A 104 7.17 -6.78 26.38
N LEU A 105 7.84 -6.86 25.23
CA LEU A 105 8.75 -7.97 24.94
C LEU A 105 10.14 -7.64 25.47
N GLU A 106 10.67 -8.49 26.35
CA GLU A 106 12.01 -8.29 26.93
C GLU A 106 13.13 -8.45 25.90
N LYS A 107 12.91 -9.31 24.90
CA LYS A 107 13.89 -9.69 23.89
C LYS A 107 13.22 -9.88 22.53
N LYS A 108 13.98 -9.72 21.44
CA LYS A 108 13.46 -9.86 20.07
C LYS A 108 12.99 -11.29 19.78
N GLU A 109 13.63 -12.28 20.38
CA GLU A 109 13.35 -13.73 20.26
C GLU A 109 11.89 -14.03 20.61
N ARG A 110 11.33 -13.31 21.60
CA ARG A 110 9.92 -13.43 22.01
C ARG A 110 8.92 -13.21 20.88
N TYR A 111 9.30 -12.48 19.84
CA TYR A 111 8.46 -12.31 18.65
C TYR A 111 8.31 -13.63 17.85
N PHE A 112 9.33 -14.48 17.85
CA PHE A 112 9.38 -15.73 17.09
C PHE A 112 9.05 -16.95 17.94
N ASP A 113 9.55 -16.99 19.17
CA ASP A 113 9.53 -18.20 20.01
C ASP A 113 8.38 -18.25 21.00
N SER A 114 7.59 -17.18 21.13
CA SER A 114 6.59 -17.05 22.20
C SER A 114 5.20 -16.66 21.69
N VAL A 115 4.18 -17.09 22.43
CA VAL A 115 2.77 -16.72 22.27
C VAL A 115 2.24 -16.08 23.54
N LEU A 116 1.33 -15.12 23.40
CA LEU A 116 0.59 -14.54 24.52
C LEU A 116 -0.60 -15.42 24.86
N LYS A 117 -0.65 -15.90 26.11
CA LYS A 117 -1.82 -16.59 26.66
C LYS A 117 -2.38 -15.82 27.84
N LYS A 118 -3.69 -15.94 28.02
CA LYS A 118 -4.37 -15.41 29.19
C LYS A 118 -4.23 -16.41 30.33
N ASP A 119 -3.64 -15.97 31.44
CA ASP A 119 -3.63 -16.70 32.69
C ASP A 119 -4.43 -15.90 33.73
N GLY A 120 -5.68 -16.30 33.94
CA GLY A 120 -6.65 -15.54 34.74
C GLY A 120 -6.90 -14.14 34.19
N GLN A 121 -6.44 -13.11 34.92
CA GLN A 121 -6.54 -11.69 34.53
C GLN A 121 -5.27 -11.14 33.87
N ASN A 122 -4.17 -11.90 33.88
CA ASN A 122 -2.87 -11.46 33.37
C ASN A 122 -2.56 -12.09 32.01
N ALA A 123 -1.69 -11.43 31.24
CA ALA A 123 -1.11 -11.98 30.03
C ALA A 123 0.25 -12.59 30.36
N GLU A 124 0.45 -13.84 29.94
CA GLU A 124 1.70 -14.58 30.14
C GLU A 124 2.30 -14.97 28.77
N LEU A 125 3.62 -14.84 28.64
CA LEU A 125 4.36 -15.33 27.48
C LEU A 125 4.72 -16.79 27.70
N LYS A 126 4.32 -17.66 26.75
CA LYS A 126 4.72 -19.07 26.74
C LYS A 126 5.50 -19.42 25.50
N ASN A 127 6.59 -20.16 25.66
CA ASN A 127 7.43 -20.58 24.56
C ASN A 127 6.71 -21.64 23.72
N LEU A 128 6.79 -21.51 22.40
CA LEU A 128 6.16 -22.41 21.43
C LEU A 128 6.67 -23.84 21.55
N ILE A 129 7.93 -24.04 21.95
CA ILE A 129 8.52 -25.38 22.06
C ILE A 129 7.81 -26.28 23.10
N PHE A 130 7.12 -25.68 24.07
CA PHE A 130 6.35 -26.40 25.10
C PHE A 130 4.86 -26.51 24.73
N LEU A 131 4.51 -26.10 23.51
CA LEU A 131 3.15 -26.05 23.00
C LEU A 131 2.99 -27.00 21.80
N GLY A 132 1.74 -27.22 21.40
CA GLY A 132 1.41 -28.07 20.26
C GLY A 132 1.93 -27.54 18.92
N LYS A 133 2.03 -28.45 17.93
CA LYS A 133 2.66 -28.24 16.62
C LYS A 133 2.05 -27.13 15.75
N ASP A 134 0.79 -26.77 15.97
CA ASP A 134 0.06 -25.81 15.12
C ASP A 134 -0.12 -24.43 15.76
N ILE A 135 0.66 -24.13 16.79
CA ILE A 135 0.59 -22.84 17.48
C ILE A 135 1.53 -21.84 16.82
N GLU A 136 0.97 -20.66 16.55
CA GLU A 136 1.70 -19.52 16.01
C GLU A 136 2.25 -18.63 17.13
N SER A 137 3.41 -18.04 16.88
CA SER A 137 4.01 -17.03 17.73
C SER A 137 3.34 -15.67 17.56
N ILE A 138 3.76 -14.71 18.38
CA ILE A 138 3.39 -13.29 18.24
C ILE A 138 3.62 -12.78 16.81
N GLY A 139 4.73 -13.18 16.19
CA GLY A 139 5.09 -12.81 14.83
C GLY A 139 4.46 -13.68 13.73
N ASN A 140 3.51 -14.55 14.08
CA ASN A 140 2.88 -15.53 13.19
C ASN A 140 3.86 -16.54 12.59
N TYR A 141 4.90 -16.92 13.34
CA TYR A 141 5.80 -18.00 12.98
C TYR A 141 5.34 -19.31 13.62
N ARG A 142 5.57 -20.42 12.93
CA ARG A 142 5.33 -21.78 13.44
C ARG A 142 6.66 -22.51 13.56
N ILE A 143 6.75 -23.48 14.46
CA ILE A 143 7.94 -24.33 14.51
C ILE A 143 7.89 -25.30 13.33
N LYS A 144 8.89 -25.20 12.47
CA LYS A 144 9.12 -26.11 11.34
C LYS A 144 9.78 -27.41 11.81
N SER A 145 10.87 -27.27 12.56
CA SER A 145 11.65 -28.40 13.07
C SER A 145 12.43 -28.02 14.32
N ILE A 146 12.76 -29.05 15.10
CA ILE A 146 13.63 -28.98 16.26
C ILE A 146 14.64 -30.11 16.11
N SER A 147 15.93 -29.80 16.10
CA SER A 147 16.99 -30.79 16.05
C SER A 147 18.10 -30.50 17.06
N ASP A 148 18.88 -31.51 17.44
CA ASP A 148 20.13 -31.30 18.19
C ASP A 148 21.34 -31.22 17.25
N GLU A 149 22.55 -31.09 17.83
CA GLU A 149 23.81 -31.06 17.07
C GLU A 149 24.12 -32.37 16.32
N SER A 150 23.44 -33.46 16.67
CA SER A 150 23.56 -34.77 15.99
C SER A 150 22.46 -34.99 14.95
N ASP A 151 21.71 -33.94 14.60
CA ASP A 151 20.54 -33.98 13.70
C ASP A 151 19.42 -34.92 14.15
N ASN A 152 19.32 -35.23 15.45
CA ASN A 152 18.15 -35.95 15.96
C ASN A 152 16.96 -34.99 16.01
N GLU A 153 15.85 -35.35 15.38
CA GLU A 153 14.62 -34.55 15.41
C GLU A 153 13.82 -34.77 16.69
N TYR A 154 13.22 -33.69 17.20
CA TYR A 154 12.37 -33.71 18.37
C TYR A 154 10.93 -33.34 18.02
N LEU A 155 9.98 -34.02 18.66
CA LEU A 155 8.56 -33.78 18.48
C LEU A 155 8.03 -32.81 19.54
N LEU A 156 7.07 -31.97 19.13
CA LEU A 156 6.34 -31.07 20.01
C LEU A 156 5.15 -31.78 20.68
N PRO A 157 4.74 -31.36 21.90
CA PRO A 157 5.43 -30.39 22.76
C PRO A 157 6.63 -31.04 23.48
N LEU A 158 7.67 -30.24 23.76
CA LEU A 158 8.72 -30.64 24.69
C LEU A 158 8.24 -30.54 26.14
N GLU A 159 8.81 -31.39 27.00
CA GLU A 159 8.60 -31.31 28.46
C GLU A 159 9.38 -30.12 29.06
N GLU A 160 8.69 -29.22 29.79
CA GLU A 160 9.27 -27.99 30.38
C GLU A 160 10.43 -28.27 31.36
N ASN A 161 10.33 -29.32 32.19
CA ASN A 161 11.29 -29.59 33.26
C ASN A 161 12.35 -30.66 32.90
N LYS A 162 12.50 -30.91 31.60
CA LYS A 162 13.50 -31.84 31.07
C LYS A 162 14.70 -31.06 30.54
N VAL A 163 15.89 -31.57 30.83
CA VAL A 163 17.13 -31.03 30.28
C VAL A 163 17.39 -31.72 28.95
N TYR A 164 17.37 -30.94 27.87
CA TYR A 164 17.79 -31.37 26.56
C TYR A 164 19.24 -30.94 26.31
N SER A 165 19.88 -31.54 25.30
CA SER A 165 21.07 -30.96 24.69
C SER A 165 20.75 -29.58 24.09
N GLU A 166 21.76 -28.86 23.61
CA GLU A 166 21.49 -27.67 22.82
C GLU A 166 20.64 -28.05 21.60
N LEU A 167 19.53 -27.33 21.43
CA LEU A 167 18.59 -27.57 20.33
C LEU A 167 18.64 -26.41 19.35
N LYS A 168 18.51 -26.73 18.07
CA LYS A 168 18.29 -25.80 16.97
C LYS A 168 16.81 -25.83 16.63
N VAL A 169 16.13 -24.71 16.84
CA VAL A 169 14.71 -24.53 16.53
C VAL A 169 14.59 -23.69 15.26
N ILE A 170 13.94 -24.23 14.25
CA ILE A 170 13.66 -23.51 13.01
C ILE A 170 12.19 -23.12 13.01
N PHE A 171 11.95 -21.82 12.89
CA PHE A 171 10.65 -21.21 12.77
C PHE A 171 10.38 -20.82 11.30
N GLU A 172 9.17 -21.03 10.84
CA GLU A 172 8.74 -20.70 9.47
C GLU A 172 7.52 -19.78 9.44
N ARG A 173 7.51 -18.88 8.44
CA ARG A 173 6.35 -18.07 8.08
C ARG A 173 6.34 -17.82 6.59
N LYS A 174 5.17 -17.97 5.95
CA LYS A 174 5.00 -17.67 4.52
C LYS A 174 4.43 -16.26 4.33
N ILE A 175 5.19 -15.39 3.66
CA ILE A 175 4.78 -14.01 3.37
C ILE A 175 4.86 -13.78 1.86
N LEU A 176 3.72 -13.40 1.25
CA LEU A 176 3.61 -13.09 -0.18
C LEU A 176 4.17 -14.19 -1.11
N GLY A 177 4.05 -15.45 -0.69
CA GLY A 177 4.51 -16.62 -1.45
C GLY A 177 5.95 -17.06 -1.13
N GLU A 178 6.74 -16.23 -0.47
CA GLU A 178 8.10 -16.53 -0.04
C GLU A 178 8.11 -17.08 1.40
N GLU A 179 9.02 -18.00 1.67
CA GLU A 179 9.19 -18.61 2.99
C GLU A 179 10.31 -17.90 3.75
N ILE A 180 9.97 -17.35 4.92
CA ILE A 180 10.92 -16.72 5.83
C ILE A 180 11.19 -17.71 6.96
N LEU A 181 12.47 -17.96 7.19
CA LEU A 181 12.94 -18.90 8.19
C LEU A 181 13.75 -18.13 9.23
N PHE A 182 13.49 -18.44 10.49
CA PHE A 182 14.25 -17.90 11.63
C PHE A 182 14.77 -19.05 12.47
N CYS A 183 16.02 -18.97 12.88
CA CYS A 183 16.70 -20.03 13.60
C CYS A 183 17.08 -19.53 15.00
N GLU A 184 16.81 -20.34 16.01
CA GLU A 184 17.31 -20.12 17.37
C GLU A 184 18.06 -21.35 17.86
N LYS A 185 19.25 -21.12 18.43
CA LYS A 185 19.97 -22.13 19.20
C LYS A 185 19.63 -21.93 20.67
N VAL A 186 19.11 -22.96 21.32
CA VAL A 186 18.56 -22.89 22.68
C VAL A 186 19.24 -23.90 23.59
N GLY A 187 19.63 -23.45 24.77
CA GLY A 187 20.27 -24.27 25.80
C GLY A 187 19.38 -24.43 27.02
N PHE A 188 19.51 -25.56 27.70
CA PHE A 188 18.72 -25.90 28.89
C PHE A 188 19.65 -26.05 30.09
N LYS A 189 19.34 -25.35 31.19
CA LYS A 189 20.10 -25.42 32.43
C LYS A 189 19.17 -25.69 33.61
N ARG A 190 19.45 -26.77 34.34
CA ARG A 190 18.73 -27.06 35.59
C ARG A 190 19.11 -26.03 36.66
N VAL A 191 18.12 -25.34 37.21
CA VAL A 191 18.30 -24.33 38.26
C VAL A 191 17.90 -24.88 39.62
N SER A 192 16.89 -25.76 39.66
CA SER A 192 16.44 -26.45 40.89
C SER A 192 16.10 -27.92 40.60
N PRO A 193 15.83 -28.76 41.61
CA PRO A 193 15.42 -30.14 41.38
C PRO A 193 14.17 -30.27 40.50
N LEU A 194 13.30 -29.26 40.49
CA LEU A 194 12.04 -29.27 39.77
C LEU A 194 12.00 -28.34 38.55
N GLU A 195 12.96 -27.42 38.40
CA GLU A 195 12.90 -26.38 37.37
C GLU A 195 14.14 -26.40 36.46
N VAL A 196 13.86 -26.31 35.16
CA VAL A 196 14.86 -26.14 34.10
C VAL A 196 14.61 -24.81 33.41
N GLU A 197 15.66 -24.00 33.30
CA GLU A 197 15.63 -22.73 32.59
C GLU A 197 16.09 -22.95 31.14
N MET A 198 15.30 -22.44 30.19
CA MET A 198 15.66 -22.35 28.79
C MET A 198 16.27 -20.98 28.49
N ARG A 199 17.38 -20.96 27.74
CA ARG A 199 18.02 -19.73 27.27
C ARG A 199 18.32 -19.81 25.79
N VAL A 200 18.05 -18.72 25.08
CA VAL A 200 18.51 -18.56 23.69
C VAL A 200 19.99 -18.18 23.71
N VAL A 201 20.80 -18.96 22.99
CA VAL A 201 22.26 -18.79 22.86
C VAL A 201 22.55 -17.93 21.64
N GLU A 202 21.95 -18.25 20.50
CA GLU A 202 22.12 -17.56 19.22
C GLU A 202 20.79 -17.49 18.46
N SER A 203 20.57 -16.42 17.68
CA SER A 203 19.35 -16.23 16.91
C SER A 203 19.61 -15.45 15.60
N GLU A 204 19.14 -15.98 14.47
CA GLU A 204 19.32 -15.35 13.15
C GLU A 204 18.25 -15.72 12.12
N PHE A 205 18.09 -14.88 11.10
CA PHE A 205 17.30 -15.21 9.91
C PHE A 205 18.12 -16.06 8.94
N LEU A 206 17.50 -17.11 8.37
CA LEU A 206 18.08 -17.97 7.32
C LEU A 206 17.67 -17.49 5.92
#